data_AF-W1YIE3-F1
#
_entry.id   AF-W1YIE3-F1
#
_cell.length_a   1.000
_cell.length_b   1.000
_cell.length_c   1.000
_cell.angle_alpha   90.00
_cell.angle_beta   90.00
_cell.angle_gamma   90.00
#
_symmetry.space_group_name_H-M   'P 1'
#
loop_
_entity.id
_entity.type
_entity.pdbx_description
1 polymer ?
#
loop_
_entity_poly.entity_id
_entity_poly.type
_entity_poly.pdbx_seq_one_letter_code
_entity_poly.pdbx_strand_id
1 'polypeptide(L)'
;GTLSGENTITSATGQAITLPDATQVTRTGYTLAGWADAEGTLVTSPYTVPAGGASLTAQWVAQSASIQINANGATGSVAPLTGVANGTVTLPGADALTREGYTFTGWNTAADG
;
A
#
# COMPACT_ATOMS: atom_id res chain seq x y z
N GLY A 1 6.72 12.18 -9.11
CA GLY A 1 5.45 12.62 -9.70
C GLY A 1 4.52 11.44 -9.69
N THR A 2 3.40 11.55 -8.99
CA THR A 2 2.37 10.50 -8.90
C THR A 2 1.66 10.39 -10.25
N LEU A 3 1.80 9.25 -10.93
CA LEU A 3 0.92 8.92 -12.06
C LEU A 3 -0.44 8.50 -11.48
N SER A 4 -1.22 9.51 -11.11
CA SER A 4 -2.67 9.45 -11.04
C SER A 4 -3.16 9.92 -12.40
N GLY A 5 -3.34 8.99 -13.31
CA GLY A 5 -3.77 9.27 -14.67
C GLY A 5 -3.86 7.96 -15.42
N GLU A 6 -4.98 7.73 -16.08
CA GLU A 6 -5.21 6.57 -16.93
C GLU A 6 -4.01 6.37 -17.87
N ASN A 7 -3.21 5.32 -17.65
CA ASN A 7 -2.14 4.94 -18.56
C ASN A 7 -2.79 4.30 -19.80
N THR A 8 -3.37 5.13 -20.66
CA THR A 8 -3.95 4.67 -21.93
C THR A 8 -2.82 4.38 -22.91
N ILE A 9 -2.52 3.09 -23.12
CA ILE A 9 -1.61 2.67 -24.19
C ILE A 9 -2.44 2.57 -25.47
N THR A 10 -2.26 3.54 -26.38
CA THR A 10 -2.93 3.49 -27.70
C THR A 10 -2.03 2.74 -28.68
N SER A 11 -2.48 1.60 -29.18
CA SER A 11 -1.76 0.80 -30.18
C SER A 11 -2.71 0.24 -31.24
N ALA A 12 -2.18 -0.11 -32.40
CA ALA A 12 -2.95 -0.72 -33.47
C ALA A 12 -3.42 -2.14 -33.09
N THR A 13 -4.61 -2.52 -33.54
CA THR A 13 -5.14 -3.88 -33.39
C THR A 13 -4.12 -4.94 -33.83
N GLY A 14 -3.96 -5.99 -33.02
CA GLY A 14 -3.07 -7.11 -33.29
C GLY A 14 -1.60 -6.85 -32.98
N GLN A 15 -1.24 -5.65 -32.53
CA GLN A 15 0.13 -5.34 -32.15
C GLN A 15 0.40 -5.75 -30.69
N ALA A 16 1.59 -6.32 -30.46
CA ALA A 16 2.08 -6.62 -29.13
C ALA A 16 2.71 -5.36 -28.51
N ILE A 17 2.27 -4.99 -27.32
CA ILE A 17 2.80 -3.87 -26.54
C ILE A 17 3.48 -4.37 -25.27
N THR A 18 4.56 -3.71 -24.86
CA THR A 18 5.15 -3.92 -23.54
C THR A 18 4.34 -3.14 -22.50
N LEU A 19 3.81 -3.85 -21.50
CA LEU A 19 3.11 -3.22 -20.38
C LEU A 19 4.10 -2.59 -19.39
N PRO A 20 3.79 -1.43 -18.79
CA PRO A 20 4.67 -0.78 -17.82
C PRO A 20 4.92 -1.65 -16.59
N ASP A 21 6.16 -1.67 -16.11
CA ASP A 21 6.55 -2.40 -14.91
C ASP A 21 6.63 -1.50 -13.66
N ALA A 22 7.03 -2.09 -12.53
CA ALA A 22 7.13 -1.40 -11.24
C ALA A 22 8.16 -0.25 -11.20
N THR A 23 9.04 -0.13 -12.20
CA THR A 23 9.96 1.02 -12.33
C THR A 23 9.30 2.22 -13.00
N GLN A 24 8.24 1.97 -13.77
CA GLN A 24 7.54 2.99 -14.56
C GLN A 24 6.24 3.44 -13.89
N VAL A 25 5.58 2.55 -13.14
CA VAL A 25 4.39 2.89 -12.35
C VAL A 25 4.63 2.58 -10.87
N THR A 26 4.32 3.56 -10.02
CA THR A 26 4.53 3.45 -8.57
C THR A 26 3.29 3.90 -7.81
N ARG A 27 3.04 3.23 -6.69
CA ARG A 27 2.00 3.58 -5.74
C ARG A 27 2.55 3.40 -4.33
N THR A 28 2.66 4.48 -3.57
CA THR A 28 3.24 4.48 -2.22
C THR A 28 2.62 3.41 -1.34
N GLY A 29 3.45 2.51 -0.80
CA GLY A 29 3.00 1.39 0.05
C GLY A 29 2.49 0.16 -0.70
N TYR A 30 2.61 0.12 -2.03
CA TYR A 30 2.16 -1.02 -2.84
C TYR A 30 3.22 -1.42 -3.87
N THR A 31 3.23 -2.71 -4.22
CA THR A 31 3.98 -3.27 -5.34
C THR A 31 3.03 -3.57 -6.49
N LEU A 32 3.41 -3.24 -7.73
CA LEU A 32 2.64 -3.64 -8.91
C LEU A 32 2.65 -5.17 -9.02
N ALA A 33 1.48 -5.78 -9.00
CA ALA A 33 1.31 -7.22 -9.21
C ALA A 33 1.16 -7.58 -10.69
N GLY A 34 0.61 -6.67 -11.49
CA GLY A 34 0.42 -6.82 -12.92
C GLY A 34 -0.69 -5.92 -13.43
N TRP A 35 -1.14 -6.20 -14.65
CA TRP A 35 -2.26 -5.52 -15.28
C TRP A 35 -3.38 -6.53 -15.48
N ALA A 36 -4.62 -6.10 -15.27
CA ALA A 36 -5.81 -6.92 -15.46
C ALA A 36 -6.72 -6.32 -16.54
N ASP A 37 -7.41 -7.18 -17.29
CA ASP A 37 -8.46 -6.77 -18.24
C ASP A 37 -9.74 -6.27 -17.54
N ALA A 38 -10.76 -5.96 -18.33
CA ALA A 38 -12.04 -5.43 -17.84
C ALA A 38 -12.78 -6.45 -16.94
N GLU A 39 -12.50 -7.73 -17.13
CA GLU A 39 -13.03 -8.84 -16.35
C GLU A 39 -12.21 -9.08 -15.06
N GLY A 40 -11.12 -8.36 -14.86
CA GLY A 40 -10.23 -8.49 -13.71
C GLY A 40 -9.22 -9.64 -13.82
N THR A 41 -9.06 -10.22 -15.00
CA THR A 41 -8.09 -11.30 -15.26
C THR A 41 -6.72 -10.71 -15.52
N LEU A 42 -5.69 -11.20 -14.82
CA LEU A 42 -4.31 -10.76 -15.05
C LEU A 42 -3.83 -11.17 -16.45
N VAL A 43 -3.24 -10.20 -17.15
CA VAL A 43 -2.64 -10.38 -18.48
C VAL A 43 -1.12 -10.39 -18.39
N THR A 44 -0.47 -10.98 -19.38
CA THR A 44 0.99 -11.05 -19.49
C THR A 44 1.53 -9.96 -20.41
N SER A 45 2.76 -9.52 -20.13
CA SER A 45 3.54 -8.65 -21.02
C SER A 45 4.51 -9.52 -21.84
N PRO A 46 4.64 -9.31 -23.15
CA PRO A 46 3.92 -8.33 -23.96
C PRO A 46 2.44 -8.71 -24.19
N TYR A 47 1.57 -7.70 -24.23
CA TYR A 47 0.13 -7.87 -24.41
C TYR A 47 -0.28 -7.58 -25.86
N THR A 48 -1.07 -8.46 -26.47
CA THR A 48 -1.57 -8.25 -27.84
C THR A 48 -2.90 -7.51 -27.80
N VAL A 49 -2.96 -6.32 -28.38
CA VAL A 49 -4.17 -5.48 -28.37
C VAL A 49 -5.25 -6.10 -29.26
N PRO A 50 -6.43 -6.45 -28.72
CA PRO A 50 -7.51 -7.04 -29.51
C PRO A 50 -8.17 -6.02 -30.44
N ALA A 51 -8.96 -6.51 -31.40
CA ALA A 51 -9.76 -5.64 -32.27
C ALA A 51 -10.77 -4.86 -31.43
N GLY A 52 -10.78 -3.54 -31.58
CA GLY A 52 -11.60 -2.65 -30.74
C GLY A 52 -10.87 -2.08 -29.52
N GLY A 53 -9.61 -2.45 -29.29
CA GLY A 53 -8.79 -1.94 -28.19
C GLY A 53 -8.99 -2.71 -26.88
N ALA A 54 -8.23 -2.34 -25.85
CA ALA A 54 -8.34 -2.89 -24.51
C ALA A 54 -8.19 -1.80 -23.45
N SER A 55 -8.89 -1.96 -22.33
CA SER A 55 -8.67 -1.19 -21.12
C SER A 55 -8.05 -2.13 -20.08
N LEU A 56 -6.86 -1.78 -19.60
CA LEU A 56 -6.15 -2.55 -18.58
C LEU A 56 -6.02 -1.74 -17.30
N THR A 57 -6.24 -2.38 -16.16
CA THR A 57 -6.14 -1.78 -14.84
C THR A 57 -4.95 -2.35 -14.08
N ALA A 58 -4.11 -1.49 -13.52
CA ALA A 58 -2.99 -1.91 -12.68
C ALA A 58 -3.50 -2.54 -11.36
N GLN A 59 -3.06 -3.77 -11.10
CA GLN A 59 -3.33 -4.49 -9.87
C GLN A 59 -2.16 -4.32 -8.90
N TRP A 60 -2.46 -4.05 -7.64
CA TRP A 60 -1.49 -3.65 -6.62
C TRP A 60 -1.56 -4.56 -5.41
N VAL A 61 -0.41 -5.00 -4.91
CA VAL A 61 -0.28 -5.72 -3.64
C VAL A 61 0.21 -4.76 -2.57
N ALA A 62 -0.53 -4.63 -1.47
CA ALA A 62 -0.11 -3.81 -0.33
C ALA A 62 1.16 -4.38 0.30
N GLN A 63 2.12 -3.51 0.58
CA GLN A 63 3.28 -3.83 1.39
C GLN A 63 2.90 -3.67 2.86
N SER A 64 2.88 -4.77 3.61
CA SER A 64 2.53 -4.76 5.03
C SER A 64 3.67 -4.21 5.88
N ALA A 65 3.36 -3.34 6.82
CA ALA A 65 4.27 -2.86 7.86
C ALA A 65 3.70 -3.14 9.25
N SER A 66 4.58 -3.37 10.23
CA SER A 66 4.22 -3.55 11.63
C SER A 66 4.88 -2.49 12.50
N ILE A 67 4.14 -2.00 13.50
CA ILE A 67 4.60 -1.02 14.48
C ILE A 67 4.55 -1.68 15.85
N GLN A 68 5.71 -1.77 16.49
CA GLN A 68 5.84 -2.25 17.86
C GLN A 68 5.58 -1.09 18.82
N ILE A 69 4.74 -1.34 19.81
CA ILE A 69 4.38 -0.33 20.82
C ILE A 69 5.10 -0.66 22.12
N ASN A 70 5.87 0.29 22.62
CA ASN A 70 6.50 0.20 23.93
C ASN A 70 5.60 0.89 24.97
N ALA A 71 5.25 0.16 26.03
CA ALA A 71 4.42 0.70 27.12
C ALA A 71 5.17 1.68 28.04
N ASN A 72 6.48 1.86 27.86
CA ASN A 72 7.36 2.70 28.67
C ASN A 72 7.14 2.50 30.19
N GLY A 73 7.13 1.25 30.63
CA GLY A 73 6.95 0.87 32.04
C GLY A 73 5.51 0.97 32.58
N ALA A 74 4.51 1.31 31.74
CA ALA A 74 3.11 1.18 32.11
C ALA A 74 2.69 -0.30 32.20
N THR A 75 1.68 -0.58 33.02
CA THR A 75 0.95 -1.85 33.03
C THR A 75 -0.09 -1.88 31.92
N GLY A 76 -0.45 -3.09 31.47
CA GLY A 76 -1.25 -3.31 30.27
C GLY A 76 -0.40 -3.79 29.10
N SER A 77 -1.04 -4.06 27.96
CA SER A 77 -0.35 -4.45 26.75
C SER A 77 -1.09 -3.91 25.53
N VAL A 78 -0.31 -3.49 24.53
CA VAL A 78 -0.82 -3.08 23.22
C VAL A 78 -0.30 -4.08 22.21
N ALA A 79 -1.22 -4.70 21.47
CA ALA A 79 -0.84 -5.57 20.36
C ALA A 79 -0.11 -4.75 19.28
N PRO A 80 0.88 -5.33 18.57
CA PRO A 80 1.51 -4.65 17.45
C PRO A 80 0.47 -4.18 16.44
N LEU A 81 0.63 -2.94 15.97
CA LEU A 81 -0.25 -2.40 14.95
C LEU A 81 0.24 -2.83 13.58
N THR A 82 -0.66 -3.13 12.67
CA THR A 82 -0.35 -3.44 11.28
C THR A 82 -1.00 -2.43 10.35
N GLY A 83 -0.33 -2.13 9.24
CA GLY A 83 -0.82 -1.19 8.25
C GLY A 83 -0.12 -1.35 6.90
N VAL A 84 -0.55 -0.53 5.94
CA VAL A 84 0.17 -0.40 4.66
C VAL A 84 1.41 0.44 4.91
N ALA A 85 2.56 0.02 4.37
CA ALA A 85 3.81 0.75 4.48
C ALA A 85 3.65 2.18 3.95
N ASN A 86 4.16 3.17 4.69
CA ASN A 86 3.97 4.60 4.42
C ASN A 86 2.50 5.08 4.44
N GLY A 87 1.58 4.24 4.93
CA GLY A 87 0.21 4.61 5.26
C GLY A 87 0.07 5.15 6.68
N THR A 88 -1.15 5.53 7.04
CA THR A 88 -1.50 5.97 8.39
C THR A 88 -2.06 4.81 9.21
N VAL A 89 -1.76 4.79 10.51
CA VAL A 89 -2.38 3.89 11.48
C VAL A 89 -2.94 4.69 12.64
N THR A 90 -4.01 4.17 13.25
CA THR A 90 -4.58 4.73 14.48
C THR A 90 -3.87 4.12 15.68
N LEU A 91 -3.28 4.97 16.52
CA LEU A 91 -2.67 4.54 17.77
C LEU A 91 -3.74 4.33 18.85
N PRO A 92 -3.53 3.42 19.82
CA PRO A 92 -4.46 3.22 20.93
C PRO A 92 -4.62 4.48 21.78
N GLY A 93 -5.76 4.59 22.45
CA GLY A 93 -6.03 5.64 23.43
C GLY A 93 -5.32 5.42 24.77
N ALA A 94 -5.51 6.38 25.68
CA ALA A 94 -4.95 6.37 27.03
C ALA A 94 -5.47 5.23 27.92
N ASP A 95 -6.56 4.57 27.52
CA ASP A 95 -7.21 3.47 28.21
C ASP A 95 -6.49 2.12 28.04
N ALA A 96 -5.59 2.02 27.05
CA ALA A 96 -4.85 0.79 26.79
C ALA A 96 -3.68 0.54 27.77
N LEU A 97 -3.20 1.58 28.45
CA LEU A 97 -2.04 1.52 29.34
C LEU A 97 -2.28 2.31 30.63
N THR A 98 -1.79 1.79 31.75
CA THR A 98 -1.88 2.49 33.05
C THR A 98 -0.50 2.59 33.68
N ARG A 99 -0.10 3.79 34.11
CA ARG A 99 1.12 4.01 34.89
C ARG A 99 0.80 4.85 36.12
N GLU A 100 0.82 4.23 37.29
CA GLU A 100 0.40 4.86 38.54
C GLU A 100 1.24 6.11 38.86
N GLY A 101 0.58 7.23 39.15
CA GLY A 101 1.21 8.52 39.39
C GLY A 101 1.55 9.33 38.12
N TYR A 102 1.20 8.84 36.93
CA TYR A 102 1.46 9.50 35.65
C TYR A 102 0.16 9.74 34.86
N THR A 103 0.16 10.76 34.00
CA THR A 103 -0.91 11.03 33.03
C THR A 103 -0.39 10.75 31.63
N PHE A 104 -1.16 10.01 30.83
CA PHE A 104 -0.83 9.79 29.42
C PHE A 104 -1.02 11.07 28.60
N THR A 105 0.05 11.58 28.00
CA THR A 105 0.02 12.82 27.20
C THR A 105 0.06 12.56 25.70
N GLY A 106 0.46 11.36 25.27
CA GLY A 106 0.53 10.96 23.87
C GLY A 106 1.61 9.92 23.61
N TRP A 107 1.66 9.47 22.36
CA TRP A 107 2.71 8.59 21.85
C TRP A 107 3.85 9.40 21.24
N ASN A 108 5.07 8.90 21.40
CA ASN A 108 6.25 9.46 20.73
C ASN A 108 7.22 8.33 20.33
N THR A 109 8.26 8.68 19.58
CA THR A 109 9.25 7.73 19.04
C THR A 109 10.55 7.72 19.83
N ALA A 110 10.69 8.54 20.88
CA ALA A 110 11.87 8.56 21.71
C ALA A 110 11.85 7.35 22.65
N ALA A 111 13.00 6.70 22.85
CA ALA A 111 13.07 5.47 23.65
C ALA A 111 12.80 5.72 25.15
N ASP A 112 12.94 6.96 25.61
CA ASP A 112 12.69 7.44 26.97
C ASP A 112 11.27 7.99 27.19
N GLY A 113 10.54 8.27 26.10
CA GLY A 113 9.18 8.83 26.15
C GLY A 113 9.14 10.33 26.39
#